data_AF-V7D420-F1
#
_entry.id   AF-V7D420-F1
#
_cell.length_a   1.000
_cell.length_b   1.000
_cell.length_c   1.000
_cell.angle_alpha   90.00
_cell.angle_beta   90.00
_cell.angle_gamma   90.00
#
_symmetry.space_group_name_H-M   'P 1'
#
loop_
_entity.id
_entity.type
_entity.pdbx_description
1 polymer ?
#
loop_
_entity_poly.entity_id
_entity_poly.type
_entity_poly.pdbx_seq_one_letter_code
_entity_poly.pdbx_strand_id
1 'polypeptide(L)' 'MGMPSEPHHVRYVLSLARQCPFPDWLLLELPSGEWGAFWQAGLDGTWATAVWEGDFTACSLVHADRQVVLSHMEKYQTM' A
#
# COMPACT_ATOMS: atom_id res chain seq x y z
N MET A 1 17.79 3.66 11.20
CA MET A 1 17.72 4.04 9.78
C MET A 1 17.29 2.81 9.02
N GLY A 2 16.07 2.78 8.49
CA GLY A 2 15.59 1.67 7.67
C GLY A 2 16.35 1.65 6.35
N MET A 3 16.74 0.47 5.87
CA MET A 3 17.40 0.35 4.58
C MET A 3 16.46 0.87 3.47
N PRO A 4 16.98 1.64 2.50
CA PRO A 4 16.17 2.08 1.37
C PRO A 4 15.68 0.84 0.61
N SER A 5 14.41 0.86 0.25
CA SER A 5 13.80 -0.18 -0.58
C SER A 5 14.49 -0.22 -1.94
N GLU A 6 14.78 -1.42 -2.43
CA GLU A 6 15.39 -1.57 -3.74
C GLU A 6 14.38 -1.18 -4.85
N PRO A 7 14.86 -0.68 -6.01
CA PRO A 7 13.98 -0.20 -7.08
C PRO A 7 12.97 -1.23 -7.58
N HIS A 8 13.27 -2.52 -7.43
CA HIS A 8 12.38 -3.61 -7.81
C HIS A 8 11.25 -3.84 -6.79
N HIS A 9 11.44 -3.54 -5.50
CA HIS A 9 10.37 -3.58 -4.49
C HIS A 9 9.30 -2.53 -4.81
N VAL A 10 9.73 -1.31 -5.12
CA VAL A 10 8.84 -0.21 -5.51
C VAL A 10 8.01 -0.59 -6.73
N ARG A 11 8.64 -1.16 -7.77
CA ARG A 11 7.92 -1.62 -8.97
C ARG A 11 6.89 -2.71 -8.67
N TYR A 12 7.21 -3.62 -7.75
CA TYR A 12 6.26 -4.65 -7.35
C TYR A 12 5.04 -4.03 -6.65
N VAL A 13 5.23 -3.16 -5.67
CA VAL A 13 4.12 -2.46 -5.00
C VAL A 13 3.28 -1.66 -6.01
N LEU A 14 3.92 -0.93 -6.93
CA LEU A 14 3.23 -0.20 -8.00
C LEU A 14 2.48 -1.11 -8.97
N SER A 15 2.92 -2.36 -9.16
CA SER A 15 2.20 -3.34 -10.00
C SER A 15 0.90 -3.83 -9.36
N LEU A 16 0.86 -3.88 -8.02
CA LEU A 16 -0.34 -4.17 -7.24
C LEU A 16 -1.26 -2.95 -7.12
N ALA A 17 -0.70 -1.74 -7.30
CA ALA A 17 -1.45 -0.50 -7.17
C ALA A 17 -2.54 -0.37 -8.24
N ARG A 18 -3.74 -0.01 -7.79
CA ARG A 18 -4.92 0.29 -8.59
C ARG A 18 -5.28 1.75 -8.47
N GLN A 19 -5.99 2.23 -9.49
CA GLN A 19 -6.48 3.60 -9.52
C GLN A 19 -7.37 3.87 -8.30
N CYS A 20 -7.05 4.94 -7.60
CA CYS A 20 -7.83 5.44 -6.48
C CYS A 20 -7.87 6.98 -6.54
N PRO A 21 -8.87 7.63 -5.92
CA PRO A 21 -9.03 9.09 -5.96
C PRO A 21 -8.08 9.85 -5.02
N PHE A 22 -7.19 9.13 -4.33
CA PHE A 22 -6.40 9.62 -3.21
C PHE A 22 -4.92 9.69 -3.62
N PRO A 23 -4.33 10.88 -3.82
CA PRO A 23 -2.98 11.00 -4.37
C PRO A 23 -1.91 10.49 -3.40
N ASP A 24 -2.06 10.67 -2.08
CA ASP A 24 -1.08 10.22 -1.08
C ASP A 24 -1.16 8.71 -0.78
N TRP A 25 -2.14 8.03 -1.37
CA TRP A 25 -2.45 6.64 -1.10
C TRP A 25 -2.32 5.79 -2.36
N LEU A 26 -1.91 4.55 -2.15
CA LEU A 26 -1.89 3.50 -3.15
C LEU A 26 -2.84 2.40 -2.70
N LEU A 27 -3.87 2.17 -3.50
CA LEU A 27 -4.79 1.05 -3.29
C LEU A 27 -4.16 -0.20 -3.89
N LEU A 28 -3.68 -1.11 -3.05
CA LEU A 28 -3.05 -2.35 -3.51
C LEU A 28 -4.11 -3.45 -3.63
N GLU A 29 -4.12 -4.14 -4.76
CA GLU A 29 -4.85 -5.39 -4.94
C GLU A 29 -3.88 -6.54 -4.61
N LEU A 30 -4.12 -7.22 -3.48
CA LEU A 30 -3.25 -8.28 -3.00
C LEU A 30 -3.53 -9.60 -3.76
N PRO A 31 -2.52 -10.46 -3.94
CA PRO A 31 -2.70 -11.75 -4.60
C PRO A 31 -3.64 -12.71 -3.83
N SER A 32 -3.90 -12.46 -2.55
CA SER A 32 -4.90 -13.16 -1.75
C SER A 32 -6.36 -12.80 -2.12
N GLY A 33 -6.57 -11.79 -2.97
CA GLY A 33 -7.89 -11.25 -3.31
C GLY A 33 -8.38 -10.15 -2.36
N GLU A 34 -7.53 -9.73 -1.41
CA GLU A 34 -7.79 -8.63 -0.48
C GLU A 34 -7.26 -7.30 -1.02
N TRP A 35 -7.63 -6.22 -0.34
CA TRP A 35 -7.22 -4.86 -0.68
C TRP A 35 -6.38 -4.27 0.45
N GLY A 36 -5.28 -3.63 0.09
CA GLY A 36 -4.37 -2.96 1.02
C GLY A 36 -4.37 -1.44 0.84
N ALA A 37 -4.47 -0.69 1.93
CA ALA A 37 -4.20 0.74 1.94
C ALA A 37 -2.73 1.00 2.23
N PHE A 38 -1.98 1.41 1.22
CA PHE A 38 -0.56 1.69 1.34
C PHE A 38 -0.28 3.19 1.19
N TRP A 39 0.56 3.74 2.06
CA TRP A 39 0.99 5.14 1.95
C TRP A 39 2.02 5.28 0.84
N GLN A 40 1.83 6.22 -0.09
CA GLN A 40 2.80 6.43 -1.17
C GLN A 40 4.19 6.78 -0.62
N ALA A 41 4.27 7.55 0.47
CA ALA A 41 5.52 7.87 1.16
C ALA A 41 6.25 6.64 1.74
N GLY A 42 5.54 5.52 1.93
CA GLY A 42 6.12 4.25 2.35
C GLY A 42 6.93 3.54 1.25
N LEU A 43 6.79 3.97 -0.02
CA LEU A 43 7.51 3.37 -1.15
C LEU A 43 9.03 3.48 -1.01
N ASP A 44 9.53 4.61 -0.52
CA ASP A 44 10.96 4.88 -0.36
C ASP A 44 11.57 4.27 0.92
N GLY A 45 10.80 3.46 1.66
CA GLY A 45 11.26 2.85 2.91
C GLY A 45 11.02 1.35 3.04
N THR A 46 11.31 0.83 4.23
CA THR A 46 11.19 -0.59 4.59
C THR A 46 9.80 -1.21 4.35
N TRP A 47 8.77 -0.37 4.24
CA TRP A 47 7.39 -0.79 3.96
C TRP A 47 7.23 -1.41 2.56
N ALA A 48 7.92 -0.89 1.54
CA ALA A 48 7.87 -1.48 0.21
C ALA A 48 8.56 -2.85 0.15
N THR A 49 9.67 -3.01 0.88
CA THR A 49 10.34 -4.31 1.03
C THR A 49 9.42 -5.31 1.72
N ALA A 50 8.76 -4.94 2.82
CA ALA A 50 7.82 -5.81 3.52
C ALA A 50 6.69 -6.31 2.60
N VAL A 51 6.07 -5.42 1.83
CA VAL A 51 5.03 -5.81 0.85
C VAL A 51 5.58 -6.76 -0.22
N TRP A 52 6.83 -6.56 -0.66
CA TRP A 52 7.48 -7.46 -1.61
C TRP A 52 7.77 -8.85 -1.00
N GLU A 53 8.16 -8.91 0.27
CA GLU A 53 8.33 -10.16 1.02
C GLU A 53 7.00 -10.87 1.35
N GLY A 54 5.87 -10.23 1.02
CA GLY A 54 4.52 -10.74 1.31
C GLY A 54 4.01 -10.38 2.70
N ASP A 55 4.71 -9.51 3.42
CA ASP A 55 4.26 -8.94 4.68
C ASP A 55 3.38 -7.71 4.43
N PHE A 56 2.09 -7.97 4.27
CA PHE A 56 1.08 -6.92 4.06
C PHE A 56 0.67 -6.20 5.35
N THR A 57 1.25 -6.54 6.52
CA THR A 57 1.07 -5.75 7.75
C THR A 57 1.68 -4.35 7.61
N ALA A 58 2.55 -4.17 6.61
CA ALA A 58 3.06 -2.88 6.19
C ALA A 58 1.98 -1.94 5.62
N CYS A 59 0.82 -2.45 5.21
CA CYS A 59 -0.30 -1.62 4.82
C CYS A 59 -0.97 -1.02 6.06
N SER A 60 -1.46 0.21 5.95
CA SER A 60 -2.22 0.87 7.02
C SER A 60 -3.51 0.09 7.36
N LEU A 61 -4.09 -0.57 6.37
CA LEU A 61 -5.24 -1.44 6.50
C LEU A 61 -5.20 -2.51 5.40
N VAL A 62 -5.55 -3.74 5.74
CA VAL A 62 -5.83 -4.81 4.77
C VAL A 62 -7.24 -5.32 5.02
N HIS A 63 -8.04 -5.40 3.97
CA HIS A 63 -9.42 -5.86 4.08
C HIS A 63 -9.91 -6.49 2.77
N ALA A 64 -10.76 -7.51 2.86
CA ALA A 64 -11.34 -8.16 1.68
C ALA A 64 -12.26 -7.22 0.86
N ASP A 65 -12.91 -6.28 1.52
CA ASP A 65 -13.76 -5.27 0.89
C ASP A 65 -12.98 -4.00 0.53
N ARG A 66 -12.88 -3.72 -0.77
CA ARG A 66 -12.27 -2.51 -1.33
C ARG A 66 -12.86 -1.22 -0.76
N GLN A 67 -14.17 -1.17 -0.52
CA GLN A 67 -14.84 0.06 -0.09
C GLN A 67 -14.43 0.44 1.33
N VAL A 68 -14.22 -0.55 2.20
CA VAL A 68 -13.70 -0.33 3.57
C VAL A 68 -12.30 0.28 3.52
N VAL A 69 -11.45 -0.20 2.62
CA VAL A 69 -10.10 0.33 2.42
C VAL A 69 -10.13 1.76 1.91
N LEU A 70 -11.00 2.08 0.95
CA LEU A 70 -11.18 3.45 0.44
C LEU A 70 -11.72 4.40 1.52
N SER A 71 -12.69 3.99 2.33
CA SER A 71 -13.20 4.80 3.44
C SER A 71 -12.13 5.06 4.51
N HIS A 72 -11.23 4.12 4.74
CA HIS A 72 -10.07 4.34 5.60
C HIS A 72 -9.14 5.39 5.01
N MET A 73 -8.76 5.28 3.73
CA MET A 73 -7.94 6.28 3.05
C MET A 73 -8.56 7.68 3.13
N GLU A 74 -9.86 7.81 2.84
CA GLU A 74 -10.61 9.07 2.91
C GLU A 74 -10.51 9.72 4.29
N LYS A 75 -10.71 8.92 5.35
CA LYS A 75 -10.64 9.39 6.74
C LYS A 75 -9.27 9.98 7.09
N TYR A 76 -8.20 9.39 6.58
CA TYR A 76 -6.83 9.78 6.91
C TYR A 76 -6.21 10.77 5.91
N GLN A 77 -6.85 11.03 4.77
CA GLN A 77 -6.37 12.03 3.81
C GLN A 77 -6.68 13.47 4.21
N THR A 78 -7.69 13.68 5.05
CA THR A 78 -8.14 15.04 5.44
C THR A 78 -7.39 15.59 6.68
N MET A 79 -6.36 14.91 7.17
CA MET A 79 -5.52 15.33 8.31
C MET A 79 -4.18 15.87 7.82
#